data_AF-A0A2R6JUL3-F1
#
_entry.id   AF-A0A2R6JUL3-F1
#
_cell.length_a   1.000
_cell.length_b   1.000
_cell.length_c   1.000
_cell.angle_alpha   90.00
_cell.angle_beta   90.00
_cell.angle_gamma   90.00
#
_symmetry.space_group_name_H-M   'P 1'
#
loop_
_entity.id
_entity.type
_entity.pdbx_description
1 polymer ?
#
loop_
_entity_poly.entity_id
_entity_poly.type
_entity_poly.pdbx_seq_one_letter_code
_entity_poly.pdbx_strand_id
1 'polypeptide(L)'
;MTAAEGPIRAEYEETESERILSFLNRDNGHTAAIAQNREGYAMLKVRPRPDGDELERYYGFEMALDHAAELIGVQTGDLPVPEAAADMGM
;
A
#
# COMPACT_ATOMS: atom_id res chain seq x y z
N MET A 1 -1.80 4.07 -11.58
CA MET A 1 -2.70 2.96 -11.98
C MET A 1 -3.70 2.70 -10.88
N THR A 2 -4.93 2.28 -11.19
CA THR A 2 -5.96 2.04 -10.17
C THR A 2 -6.50 0.63 -10.25
N ALA A 3 -6.86 0.04 -9.11
CA ALA A 3 -7.59 -1.21 -9.00
C ALA A 3 -8.71 -1.08 -7.95
N ALA A 4 -9.73 -1.94 -8.03
CA ALA A 4 -10.83 -1.93 -7.08
C ALA A 4 -11.41 -3.32 -6.90
N GLU A 5 -11.75 -3.66 -5.66
CA GLU A 5 -12.40 -4.91 -5.28
C GLU A 5 -13.33 -4.63 -4.09
N GLY A 6 -14.60 -5.03 -4.21
CA GLY A 6 -15.62 -4.69 -3.22
C GLY A 6 -15.63 -3.19 -2.88
N PRO A 7 -15.56 -2.80 -1.59
CA PRO A 7 -15.49 -1.41 -1.16
C PRO A 7 -14.09 -0.80 -1.24
N ILE A 8 -13.06 -1.58 -1.56
CA ILE A 8 -11.67 -1.15 -1.54
C ILE A 8 -11.27 -0.58 -2.89
N ARG A 9 -10.65 0.60 -2.86
CA ARG A 9 -10.00 1.24 -4.01
C ARG A 9 -8.51 1.32 -3.73
N ALA A 10 -7.71 0.85 -4.68
CA ALA A 10 -6.26 0.99 -4.66
C ALA A 10 -5.79 1.96 -5.73
N GLU A 11 -4.84 2.83 -5.36
CA GLU A 11 -4.19 3.74 -6.29
C GLU A 11 -2.67 3.60 -6.16
N TYR A 12 -2.06 3.30 -7.29
CA TYR A 12 -0.62 3.20 -7.44
C TYR A 12 -0.09 4.42 -8.18
N GLU A 13 0.94 5.05 -7.63
CA GLU A 13 1.67 6.13 -8.25
C GLU A 13 3.18 5.97 -8.08
N GLU A 14 3.92 6.58 -8.98
CA GLU A 14 5.38 6.65 -8.94
C GLU A 14 5.79 8.11 -8.90
N THR A 15 6.60 8.46 -7.91
CA THR A 15 7.29 9.74 -7.84
C THR A 15 8.75 9.55 -8.26
N GLU A 16 9.53 10.62 -8.23
CA GLU A 16 10.98 10.53 -8.48
C GLU A 16 11.69 9.66 -7.44
N SER A 17 11.19 9.61 -6.20
CA SER A 17 11.86 8.96 -5.07
C SER A 17 11.15 7.71 -4.55
N GLU A 18 9.84 7.57 -4.78
CA GLU A 18 9.02 6.51 -4.18
C GLU A 18 8.06 5.87 -5.19
N ARG A 19 7.73 4.61 -4.93
CA ARG A 19 6.54 3.93 -5.46
C ARG A 19 5.52 3.87 -4.33
N ILE A 20 4.30 4.33 -4.57
CA ILE A 20 3.28 4.44 -3.52
C ILE A 20 2.06 3.65 -3.96
N LEU A 21 1.68 2.67 -3.16
CA LEU A 21 0.42 1.94 -3.28
C LEU A 21 -0.49 2.34 -2.11
N SER A 22 -1.60 3.00 -2.41
CA SER A 22 -2.54 3.49 -1.43
C SER A 22 -3.87 2.76 -1.51
N PHE A 23 -4.54 2.64 -0.37
CA PHE A 23 -5.82 1.97 -0.22
C PHE A 23 -6.81 2.90 0.49
N LEU A 24 -8.05 2.87 0.02
CA LEU A 24 -9.20 3.53 0.63
C LEU A 24 -10.33 2.51 0.74
N ASN A 25 -10.84 2.32 1.95
CA ASN A 25 -12.08 1.62 2.18
C ASN A 25 -13.25 2.64 2.12
N ARG A 26 -14.11 2.51 1.11
CA ARG A 26 -15.20 3.47 0.87
C ARG A 26 -16.35 3.37 1.89
N ASP A 27 -16.48 2.26 2.61
CA ASP A 27 -17.59 2.04 3.54
C ASP A 27 -17.34 2.72 4.90
N ASN A 28 -16.08 2.75 5.35
CA ASN A 28 -15.69 3.33 6.64
C ASN A 28 -14.75 4.55 6.52
N GLY A 29 -14.23 4.84 5.33
CA GLY A 29 -13.29 5.94 5.07
C GLY A 29 -11.86 5.70 5.57
N HIS A 30 -11.52 4.49 6.01
CA HIS A 30 -10.17 4.16 6.45
C HIS A 30 -9.20 4.10 5.27
N THR A 31 -7.95 4.46 5.54
CA THR A 31 -6.89 4.55 4.54
C THR A 31 -5.61 3.90 5.04
N ALA A 32 -4.81 3.41 4.09
CA ALA A 32 -3.45 2.96 4.32
C ALA A 32 -2.63 3.21 3.06
N ALA A 33 -1.32 3.30 3.19
CA ALA A 33 -0.41 3.33 2.05
C ALA A 33 0.86 2.53 2.34
N ILE A 34 1.40 1.92 1.28
CA ILE A 34 2.68 1.24 1.26
C ILE A 34 3.59 2.04 0.33
N ALA A 35 4.67 2.60 0.87
CA ALA A 35 5.67 3.35 0.11
C ALA A 35 6.98 2.57 0.04
N GLN A 36 7.49 2.38 -1.18
CA GLN A 36 8.80 1.80 -1.45
C GLN A 36 9.74 2.89 -1.94
N ASN A 37 10.95 2.99 -1.39
CA ASN A 37 11.97 3.85 -2.00
C ASN A 37 12.40 3.27 -3.36
N ARG A 38 12.57 4.14 -4.37
CA ARG A 38 13.12 3.75 -5.68
C ARG A 38 14.64 3.62 -5.68
N GLU A 39 15.29 4.31 -4.75
CA GLU A 39 16.73 4.29 -4.58
C GLU A 39 17.11 3.73 -3.20
N GLY A 40 18.28 3.08 -3.13
CA GLY A 40 18.79 2.47 -1.91
C GLY A 40 18.16 1.10 -1.61
N TYR A 41 18.00 0.79 -0.32
CA TYR A 41 17.36 -0.45 0.09
C TYR A 41 15.86 -0.32 -0.17
N ALA A 42 15.32 -1.21 -1.02
CA ALA A 42 13.95 -1.23 -1.51
C ALA A 42 12.91 -1.60 -0.42
N MET A 43 13.10 -1.10 0.80
CA MET A 43 12.24 -1.30 1.96
C MET A 43 10.89 -0.64 1.77
N LEU A 44 9.89 -1.32 2.30
CA LEU A 44 8.50 -0.91 2.30
C LEU A 44 8.15 -0.24 3.61
N LYS A 45 7.44 0.87 3.55
CA LYS A 45 6.95 1.65 4.68
C LYS A 45 5.43 1.64 4.65
N VAL A 46 4.80 1.20 5.73
CA VAL A 46 3.35 1.34 5.90
C VAL A 46 3.06 2.70 6.54
N ARG A 47 2.07 3.40 6.00
CA ARG A 47 1.63 4.75 6.40
C ARG A 47 0.11 4.78 6.51
N PRO A 48 -0.48 5.68 7.31
CA PRO A 48 -1.94 5.83 7.38
C PRO A 48 -2.52 6.48 6.11
N ARG A 49 -1.72 7.23 5.36
CA ARG A 49 -2.07 7.94 4.11
C ARG A 49 -0.82 8.03 3.22
N PRO A 50 -0.97 8.33 1.91
CA PRO A 50 0.17 8.43 0.98
C PRO A 50 1.30 9.38 1.46
N ASP A 51 0.89 10.53 2.00
CA ASP A 51 1.73 11.61 2.53
C ASP A 51 1.94 11.53 4.05
N GLY A 52 1.43 10.47 4.69
CA GLY A 52 1.52 10.28 6.13
C GLY A 52 2.90 9.84 6.61
N ASP A 53 3.12 10.00 7.91
CA ASP A 53 4.33 9.47 8.55
C ASP A 53 4.37 7.94 8.50
N GLU A 54 5.59 7.42 8.51
CA GLU A 54 5.86 5.99 8.61
C GLU A 54 5.36 5.44 9.95
N LEU A 55 4.60 4.35 9.89
CA LEU A 55 4.18 3.58 11.05
C LEU A 55 5.14 2.42 11.31
N GLU A 56 5.47 1.66 10.25
CA GLU A 56 6.27 0.43 10.36
C GLU A 56 6.99 0.12 9.04
N ARG A 57 8.09 -0.66 9.12
CA ARG A 57 8.91 -1.04 7.96
C ARG A 57 8.92 -2.55 7.73
N TYR A 58 8.91 -2.93 6.45
CA TYR A 58 8.94 -4.32 6.03
C TYR A 58 9.92 -4.55 4.88
N TYR A 59 10.54 -5.73 4.89
CA TYR A 59 11.30 -6.24 3.75
C TYR A 59 10.41 -7.01 2.76
N GLY A 60 9.31 -7.60 3.24
CA GLY A 60 8.40 -8.40 2.43
C GLY A 60 7.09 -7.68 2.14
N PHE A 61 6.65 -7.70 0.88
CA PHE A 61 5.43 -7.03 0.45
C PHE A 61 4.16 -7.63 1.05
N GLU A 62 4.10 -8.95 1.19
CA GLU A 62 2.97 -9.62 1.86
C GLU A 62 2.77 -9.14 3.30
N MET A 63 3.85 -8.94 4.07
CA MET A 63 3.75 -8.40 5.44
C MET A 63 3.30 -6.94 5.47
N ALA A 64 3.74 -6.14 4.49
CA ALA A 64 3.28 -4.76 4.36
C ALA A 64 1.79 -4.70 3.98
N LEU A 65 1.33 -5.59 3.10
CA LEU A 65 -0.08 -5.73 2.72
C LEU A 65 -0.94 -6.16 3.91
N ASP A 66 -0.45 -7.10 4.72
CA ASP A 66 -1.14 -7.57 5.92
C ASP A 66 -1.42 -6.42 6.89
N HIS A 67 -0.40 -5.64 7.23
CA HIS A 67 -0.58 -4.46 8.09
C HIS A 67 -1.47 -3.39 7.42
N ALA A 68 -1.35 -3.15 6.11
CA ALA A 68 -2.24 -2.22 5.42
C ALA A 68 -3.72 -2.68 5.48
N ALA A 69 -3.98 -3.99 5.38
CA ALA A 69 -5.31 -4.57 5.50
C ALA A 69 -5.88 -4.39 6.91
N GLU A 70 -5.06 -4.59 7.95
CA GLU A 70 -5.43 -4.32 9.35
C GLU A 70 -5.87 -2.87 9.56
N LEU A 71 -5.12 -1.90 9.02
CA LEU A 71 -5.44 -0.47 9.14
C LEU A 71 -6.80 -0.10 8.53
N ILE A 72 -7.16 -0.72 7.40
CA ILE A 72 -8.42 -0.43 6.71
C ILE A 72 -9.57 -1.40 7.07
N GLY A 73 -9.28 -2.38 7.93
CA GLY A 73 -10.25 -3.30 8.52
C GLY A 73 -10.77 -4.38 7.57
N VAL A 74 -9.92 -4.94 6.71
CA VAL A 74 -10.27 -6.02 5.76
C VAL A 74 -9.29 -7.18 5.82
N GLN A 75 -9.54 -8.27 5.08
CA GLN A 75 -8.56 -9.33 4.92
C GLN A 75 -7.54 -8.94 3.85
N THR A 76 -6.31 -9.42 3.99
CA THR A 76 -5.21 -9.15 3.04
C THR A 76 -5.55 -9.57 1.61
N GLY A 77 -6.31 -10.66 1.44
CA GLY A 77 -6.80 -11.13 0.14
C GLY A 77 -7.87 -10.25 -0.51
N ASP A 78 -8.47 -9.31 0.23
CA ASP A 78 -9.45 -8.36 -0.30
C ASP A 78 -8.78 -7.07 -0.82
N LEU A 79 -7.45 -6.94 -0.66
CA LEU A 79 -6.70 -5.79 -1.17
C LEU A 79 -6.44 -5.94 -2.67
N PRO A 80 -7.01 -5.08 -3.53
CA PRO A 80 -6.73 -5.14 -4.95
C PRO A 80 -5.33 -4.58 -5.21
N VAL A 81 -4.39 -5.42 -5.63
CA VAL A 81 -3.04 -4.98 -6.01
C VAL A 81 -2.96 -4.75 -7.52
N PRO A 82 -2.74 -3.51 -7.98
CA PRO A 82 -2.53 -3.24 -9.41
C PRO A 82 -1.27 -3.96 -9.92
N GLU A 83 -1.28 -4.47 -11.16
CA GLU A 83 -0.14 -5.18 -11.79
C GLU A 83 1.21 -4.42 -11.68
N ALA A 84 1.21 -3.09 -11.81
CA ALA A 84 2.39 -2.23 -11.71
C ALA A 84 2.95 -2.11 -10.29
N ALA A 85 2.24 -2.61 -9.27
CA ALA A 85 2.68 -2.69 -7.88
C ALA A 85 3.02 -4.13 -7.45
N ALA A 86 2.81 -5.12 -8.32
CA ALA A 86 2.91 -6.54 -7.95
C ALA A 86 4.33 -7.00 -7.59
N ASP A 87 5.35 -6.28 -8.05
CA ASP A 87 6.77 -6.54 -7.79
C ASP A 87 7.36 -5.65 -6.68
N MET A 88 6.53 -4.86 -5.96
CA MET A 88 7.01 -4.13 -4.79
C MET A 88 7.60 -5.11 -3.76
N GLY A 89 8.69 -4.71 -3.10
CA GLY A 89 9.42 -5.53 -2.13
C GLY A 89 10.38 -6.58 -2.72
N MET A 90 10.54 -6.66 -4.05
CA MET A 90 11.61 -7.42 -4.72
C MET A 90 12.77 -6.52 -5.15
#